data_AF-A0A1L7GAS6-F1
#
_entry.id   AF-A0A1L7GAS6-F1
#
_cell.length_a   1.000
_cell.length_b   1.000
_cell.length_c   1.000
_cell.angle_alpha   90.00
_cell.angle_beta   90.00
_cell.angle_gamma   90.00
#
_symmetry.space_group_name_H-M   'P 1'
#
loop_
_entity.id
_entity.type
_entity.pdbx_description
1 polymer ?
#
loop_
_entity_poly.entity_id
_entity_poly.type
_entity_poly.pdbx_seq_one_letter_code
_entity_poly.pdbx_strand_id
1 'polypeptide(L)'
;MAVMTQKVTAPQGDAALRKEDAAPRKGEVAAVPAAGAAQPLVGSAVAAGELGLSRGELARAVQLGIVRAGPPTAGGAARFARAELARVREAAAGPPDALRRQVETVAGAQEAAGVLGVGPSRFTRLVRCGHLTPVGYRINRYRAVVWLYLVAELKEFAGREPLMLRGTASAEDRELLAAKGDLRPRTWRGRHVGLLLRRTADPWARAAVLAAVLPEDELRAAVPDPAERIVLAALAPPPPYGHPQVPAAAAVAEGLLRAGPPDEVDWYRTSLEFALTGARAQSKSTGERGPT
;
A
#
# COMPACT_ATOMS: atom_id res chain seq x y z
N MET A 1 -41.33 -65.80 21.56
CA MET A 1 -41.96 -65.02 20.47
C MET A 1 -40.88 -64.86 19.41
N ALA A 2 -40.97 -65.50 18.23
CA ALA A 2 -41.89 -65.19 17.12
C ALA A 2 -41.59 -63.77 16.59
N VAL A 3 -41.32 -63.52 15.29
CA VAL A 3 -41.71 -64.17 14.01
C VAL A 3 -40.44 -64.20 13.09
N MET A 4 -40.09 -65.26 12.33
CA MET A 4 -40.47 -65.52 10.91
C MET A 4 -40.22 -64.29 9.98
N THR A 5 -39.65 -64.33 8.78
CA THR A 5 -39.04 -65.36 7.88
C THR A 5 -38.00 -64.61 6.97
N GLN A 6 -37.32 -65.06 5.90
CA GLN A 6 -37.43 -66.22 4.98
C GLN A 6 -36.06 -66.58 4.34
N LYS A 7 -36.06 -67.56 3.41
CA LYS A 7 -34.98 -67.95 2.48
C LYS A 7 -34.99 -67.03 1.23
N VAL A 8 -33.99 -67.04 0.33
CA VAL A 8 -33.81 -68.00 -0.82
C VAL A 8 -32.39 -67.75 -1.40
N THR A 9 -31.43 -68.69 -1.29
CA THR A 9 -31.08 -69.80 -2.22
C THR A 9 -30.12 -69.41 -3.38
N ALA A 10 -29.02 -70.17 -3.56
CA ALA A 10 -28.05 -70.07 -4.68
C ALA A 10 -28.30 -71.16 -5.75
N PRO A 11 -27.61 -71.13 -6.92
CA PRO A 11 -26.36 -71.91 -7.11
C PRO A 11 -25.26 -71.15 -7.90
N GLN A 12 -23.96 -71.35 -7.65
CA GLN A 12 -23.01 -72.37 -8.20
C GLN A 12 -22.75 -72.33 -9.72
N GLY A 13 -21.48 -72.54 -10.11
CA GLY A 13 -21.02 -72.79 -11.48
C GLY A 13 -19.93 -71.83 -12.00
N ASP A 14 -18.80 -72.25 -12.56
CA ASP A 14 -17.73 -73.17 -12.10
C ASP A 14 -16.43 -72.85 -12.92
N ALA A 15 -15.29 -73.40 -12.50
CA ALA A 15 -13.98 -73.50 -13.16
C ALA A 15 -13.70 -72.82 -14.52
N ALA A 16 -12.71 -71.91 -14.53
CA ALA A 16 -11.63 -71.91 -15.52
C ALA A 16 -10.38 -71.15 -15.01
N LEU A 17 -9.26 -71.85 -14.77
CA LEU A 17 -7.96 -71.20 -14.54
C LEU A 17 -7.27 -70.90 -15.86
N ARG A 18 -6.75 -69.67 -16.02
CA ARG A 18 -5.48 -69.41 -16.73
C ARG A 18 -4.63 -68.42 -15.93
N LYS A 19 -3.31 -68.63 -15.96
CA LYS A 19 -2.30 -67.81 -15.26
C LYS A 19 -2.06 -66.51 -16.01
N GLU A 20 -1.59 -65.49 -15.30
CA GLU A 20 -0.25 -64.92 -15.53
C GLU A 20 0.20 -64.07 -14.32
N ASP A 21 1.51 -63.88 -14.17
CA ASP A 21 2.14 -63.39 -12.94
C ASP A 21 2.20 -61.86 -12.84
N ALA A 22 1.80 -61.31 -11.67
CA ALA A 22 2.08 -59.92 -11.30
C ALA A 22 2.25 -59.76 -9.78
N ALA A 23 3.48 -59.48 -9.33
CA ALA A 23 3.78 -59.17 -7.94
C ALA A 23 3.20 -57.80 -7.50
N PRO A 24 2.83 -57.60 -6.22
CA PRO A 24 2.00 -56.48 -5.80
C PRO A 24 2.70 -55.12 -5.87
N ARG A 25 2.02 -54.12 -6.44
CA ARG A 25 2.47 -52.73 -6.38
C ARG A 25 2.26 -52.15 -4.98
N LYS A 26 3.40 -51.95 -4.31
CA LYS A 26 3.61 -51.43 -2.97
C LYS A 26 3.00 -50.03 -2.76
N GLY A 27 2.22 -49.87 -1.70
CA GLY A 27 2.00 -48.59 -1.01
C GLY A 27 1.06 -47.60 -1.69
N GLU A 28 -0.22 -47.64 -1.29
CA GLU A 28 -1.08 -46.46 -1.34
C GLU A 28 -0.54 -45.41 -0.35
N VAL A 29 0.34 -44.52 -0.83
CA VAL A 29 0.79 -43.38 -0.04
C VAL A 29 -0.33 -42.37 0.00
N ALA A 30 -1.11 -42.40 1.09
CA ALA A 30 -2.17 -41.42 1.35
C ALA A 30 -1.60 -40.00 1.21
N ALA A 31 -2.09 -39.28 0.20
CA ALA A 31 -1.59 -37.95 -0.12
C ALA A 31 -1.96 -36.99 1.01
N VAL A 32 -0.96 -36.65 1.85
CA VAL A 32 -1.11 -35.61 2.89
C VAL A 32 -1.57 -34.33 2.20
N PRO A 33 -2.78 -33.82 2.49
CA PRO A 33 -3.31 -32.65 1.78
C PRO A 33 -2.42 -31.45 2.09
N ALA A 34 -1.86 -30.83 1.05
CA ALA A 34 -0.97 -29.69 1.18
C ALA A 34 -1.70 -28.55 1.94
N ALA A 35 -1.22 -28.26 3.16
CA ALA A 35 -1.81 -27.26 4.05
C ALA A 35 -1.55 -25.84 3.52
N GLY A 36 -2.34 -25.45 2.52
CA GLY A 36 -2.10 -24.22 1.76
C GLY A 36 -3.17 -23.94 0.70
N ALA A 37 -4.43 -24.31 0.95
CA ALA A 37 -5.54 -23.96 0.07
C ALA A 37 -5.63 -22.43 -0.07
N ALA A 38 -5.29 -21.91 -1.25
CA ALA A 38 -5.21 -20.48 -1.51
C ALA A 38 -6.57 -19.83 -1.28
N GLN A 39 -6.71 -19.06 -0.19
CA GLN A 39 -7.99 -18.46 0.18
C GLN A 39 -8.52 -17.59 -0.98
N PRO A 40 -9.82 -17.69 -1.32
CA PRO A 40 -10.37 -17.00 -2.49
C PRO A 40 -10.25 -15.48 -2.34
N LEU A 41 -9.30 -14.90 -3.08
CA LEU A 41 -8.98 -13.47 -3.01
C LEU A 41 -10.07 -12.63 -3.67
N VAL A 42 -10.75 -11.80 -2.90
CA VAL A 42 -11.81 -10.91 -3.40
C VAL A 42 -11.23 -9.66 -4.06
N GLY A 43 -11.95 -9.08 -5.03
CA GLY A 43 -11.59 -7.82 -5.67
C GLY A 43 -12.05 -6.60 -4.87
N SER A 44 -11.47 -5.42 -5.15
CA SER A 44 -11.69 -4.17 -4.41
C SER A 44 -13.15 -3.75 -4.20
N ALA A 45 -14.07 -4.09 -5.11
CA ALA A 45 -15.49 -3.76 -4.94
C ALA A 45 -16.16 -4.56 -3.81
N VAL A 46 -15.81 -5.86 -3.70
CA VAL A 46 -16.31 -6.74 -2.64
C VAL A 46 -15.65 -6.40 -1.31
N ALA A 47 -14.33 -6.19 -1.30
CA ALA A 47 -13.60 -5.75 -0.11
C ALA A 47 -14.10 -4.42 0.45
N ALA A 48 -14.46 -3.46 -0.41
CA ALA A 48 -15.04 -2.19 0.00
C ALA A 48 -16.41 -2.38 0.68
N GLY A 49 -17.28 -3.22 0.09
CA GLY A 49 -18.59 -3.56 0.66
C GLY A 49 -18.49 -4.29 2.00
N GLU A 50 -17.65 -5.32 2.11
CA GLU A 50 -17.43 -6.08 3.36
C GLU A 50 -16.85 -5.22 4.50
N LEU A 51 -16.17 -4.11 4.18
CA LEU A 51 -15.61 -3.14 5.14
C LEU A 51 -16.49 -1.89 5.34
N GLY A 52 -17.63 -1.76 4.67
CA GLY A 52 -18.49 -0.57 4.76
C GLY A 52 -17.87 0.72 4.19
N LEU A 53 -16.87 0.60 3.31
CA LEU A 53 -16.11 1.71 2.73
C LEU A 53 -16.49 1.96 1.27
N SER A 54 -16.30 3.19 0.79
CA SER A 54 -16.22 3.46 -0.64
C SER A 54 -14.90 2.92 -1.23
N ARG A 55 -14.83 2.79 -2.56
CA ARG A 55 -13.60 2.38 -3.27
C ARG A 55 -12.40 3.28 -2.97
N GLY A 56 -12.62 4.58 -2.75
CA GLY A 56 -11.55 5.53 -2.43
C GLY A 56 -11.08 5.46 -0.98
N GLU A 57 -12.00 5.19 -0.05
CA GLU A 57 -11.67 4.93 1.35
C GLU A 57 -10.92 3.60 1.52
N LEU A 58 -11.31 2.54 0.80
CA LEU A 58 -10.55 1.28 0.76
C LEU A 58 -9.13 1.52 0.21
N ALA A 59 -8.99 2.21 -0.92
CA ALA A 59 -7.68 2.48 -1.51
C ALA A 59 -6.78 3.28 -0.56
N ARG A 60 -7.37 4.20 0.23
CA ARG A 60 -6.67 4.92 1.30
C ARG A 60 -6.34 4.04 2.51
N ALA A 61 -7.22 3.12 2.90
CA ALA A 61 -6.94 2.13 3.95
C ALA A 61 -5.72 1.26 3.58
N VAL A 62 -5.59 0.91 2.29
CA VAL A 62 -4.42 0.21 1.75
C VAL A 62 -3.18 1.09 1.67
N GLN A 63 -3.32 2.37 1.32
CA GLN A 63 -2.22 3.34 1.38
C GLN A 63 -1.69 3.53 2.80
N LEU A 64 -2.58 3.56 3.80
CA LEU A 64 -2.25 3.73 5.22
C LEU A 64 -1.74 2.44 5.90
N GLY A 65 -1.82 1.29 5.23
CA GLY A 65 -1.44 -0.02 5.79
C GLY A 65 -2.46 -0.63 6.75
N ILE A 66 -3.65 -0.03 6.89
CA ILE A 66 -4.76 -0.55 7.71
C ILE A 66 -5.28 -1.86 7.11
N VAL A 67 -5.41 -1.91 5.77
CA VAL A 67 -5.81 -3.09 4.98
C VAL A 67 -4.63 -3.54 4.13
N ARG A 68 -4.21 -4.79 4.24
CA ARG A 68 -3.16 -5.37 3.38
C ARG A 68 -3.77 -5.90 2.08
N ALA A 69 -3.29 -5.41 0.95
CA ALA A 69 -3.55 -6.05 -0.34
C ALA A 69 -2.65 -7.29 -0.47
N GLY A 70 -3.20 -8.37 -1.02
CA GLY A 70 -2.42 -9.50 -1.52
C GLY A 70 -1.84 -9.21 -2.91
N PRO A 71 -1.18 -10.19 -3.55
CA PRO A 71 -0.64 -10.04 -4.90
C PRO A 71 -1.70 -9.53 -5.89
N PRO A 72 -1.38 -8.51 -6.72
CA PRO A 72 -2.29 -8.02 -7.74
C PRO A 72 -2.51 -9.08 -8.83
N THR A 73 -3.59 -8.97 -9.59
CA THR A 73 -3.72 -9.75 -10.83
C THR A 73 -2.74 -9.26 -11.90
N ALA A 74 -2.57 -10.03 -12.98
CA ALA A 74 -1.80 -9.58 -14.16
C ALA A 74 -2.32 -8.27 -14.80
N GLY A 75 -3.56 -7.85 -14.48
CA GLY A 75 -4.12 -6.55 -14.86
C GLY A 75 -3.98 -5.46 -13.78
N GLY A 76 -3.05 -5.61 -12.83
CA GLY A 76 -2.79 -4.64 -11.75
C GLY A 76 -3.90 -4.51 -10.68
N ALA A 77 -5.00 -5.27 -10.80
CA ALA A 77 -6.15 -5.12 -9.91
C ALA A 77 -5.84 -5.67 -8.51
N ALA A 78 -5.99 -4.82 -7.49
CA ALA A 78 -5.78 -5.19 -6.10
C ALA A 78 -6.75 -6.30 -5.63
N ARG A 79 -6.22 -7.19 -4.80
CA ARG A 79 -6.88 -8.39 -4.29
C ARG A 79 -6.72 -8.50 -2.79
N PHE A 80 -7.70 -9.11 -2.11
CA PHE A 80 -7.77 -9.12 -0.65
C PHE A 80 -8.13 -10.52 -0.14
N ALA A 81 -7.40 -11.01 0.86
CA ALA A 81 -7.71 -12.27 1.52
C ALA A 81 -8.92 -12.08 2.46
N ARG A 82 -9.85 -13.05 2.50
CA ARG A 82 -11.02 -12.97 3.38
C ARG A 82 -10.63 -12.88 4.86
N ALA A 83 -9.58 -13.60 5.28
CA ALA A 83 -9.03 -13.49 6.63
C ALA A 83 -8.47 -12.09 6.97
N GLU A 84 -7.94 -11.36 5.98
CA GLU A 84 -7.48 -9.98 6.20
C GLU A 84 -8.65 -9.01 6.38
N LEU A 85 -9.75 -9.20 5.62
CA LEU A 85 -10.97 -8.42 5.80
C LEU A 85 -11.64 -8.73 7.15
N ALA A 86 -11.64 -10.00 7.59
CA ALA A 86 -12.09 -10.38 8.93
C ALA A 86 -11.25 -9.68 10.02
N ARG A 87 -9.91 -9.80 9.98
CA ARG A 87 -8.99 -9.11 10.89
C ARG A 87 -9.25 -7.60 10.98
N VAL A 88 -9.51 -6.95 9.85
CA VAL A 88 -9.79 -5.50 9.82
C VAL A 88 -11.15 -5.17 10.44
N ARG A 89 -12.19 -6.00 10.25
CA ARG A 89 -13.49 -5.83 10.90
C ARG A 89 -13.42 -6.08 12.41
N GLU A 90 -12.68 -7.10 12.84
CA GLU A 90 -12.42 -7.42 14.24
C GLU A 90 -11.64 -6.28 14.95
N ALA A 91 -10.56 -5.79 14.32
CA ALA A 91 -9.82 -4.62 14.81
C ALA A 91 -10.63 -3.31 14.78
N ALA A 92 -11.76 -3.28 14.06
CA ALA A 92 -12.68 -2.16 13.97
C ALA A 92 -14.00 -2.38 14.73
N ALA A 93 -14.08 -3.38 15.63
CA ALA A 93 -15.30 -3.80 16.35
C ALA A 93 -15.83 -2.80 17.41
N GLY A 94 -15.57 -1.50 17.24
CA GLY A 94 -16.24 -0.41 17.93
C GLY A 94 -17.51 0.06 17.19
N PRO A 95 -17.86 1.36 17.23
CA PRO A 95 -19.00 1.90 16.49
C PRO A 95 -18.86 1.67 14.97
N PRO A 96 -19.95 1.49 14.20
CA PRO A 96 -19.90 1.02 12.81
C PRO A 96 -18.99 1.83 11.89
N ASP A 97 -18.95 3.16 12.02
CA ASP A 97 -18.07 4.01 11.22
C ASP A 97 -16.61 4.11 11.76
N ALA A 98 -16.17 3.24 12.68
CA ALA A 98 -14.82 3.30 13.26
C ALA A 98 -13.71 3.22 12.21
N LEU A 99 -13.79 2.24 11.31
CA LEU A 99 -12.86 2.11 10.19
C LEU A 99 -12.98 3.31 9.23
N ARG A 100 -14.20 3.82 8.99
CA ARG A 100 -14.42 4.99 8.12
C ARG A 100 -13.73 6.23 8.69
N ARG A 101 -13.86 6.51 9.99
CA ARG A 101 -13.22 7.65 10.68
C ARG A 101 -11.68 7.60 10.62
N GLN A 102 -11.07 6.42 10.58
CA GLN A 102 -9.61 6.27 10.39
C GLN A 102 -9.14 6.68 8.98
N VAL A 103 -10.02 6.62 7.98
CA VAL A 103 -9.71 6.94 6.57
C VAL A 103 -10.47 8.17 6.05
N GLU A 104 -11.27 8.83 6.88
CA GLU A 104 -12.08 10.00 6.52
C GLU A 104 -11.18 11.18 6.15
N THR A 105 -11.45 11.86 5.03
CA THR A 105 -10.67 13.03 4.61
C THR A 105 -11.52 14.21 4.18
N VAL A 106 -11.11 15.38 4.65
CA VAL A 106 -11.49 16.70 4.13
C VAL A 106 -10.53 17.16 3.04
N ALA A 107 -11.01 18.00 2.11
CA ALA A 107 -10.28 18.41 0.91
C ALA A 107 -10.11 19.93 0.84
N GLY A 108 -8.88 20.38 0.62
CA GLY A 108 -8.54 21.81 0.57
C GLY A 108 -8.56 22.50 1.93
N ALA A 109 -8.32 23.82 1.92
CA ALA A 109 -8.10 24.60 3.13
C ALA A 109 -9.38 25.03 3.87
N GLN A 110 -10.55 25.05 3.22
CA GLN A 110 -11.81 25.45 3.84
C GLN A 110 -12.30 24.35 4.81
N GLU A 111 -12.63 23.18 4.27
CA GLU A 111 -13.10 22.01 5.02
C GLU A 111 -12.17 21.63 6.18
N ALA A 112 -10.86 21.62 5.93
CA ALA A 112 -9.86 21.25 6.94
C ALA A 112 -9.65 22.32 8.02
N ALA A 113 -9.85 23.61 7.72
CA ALA A 113 -9.88 24.66 8.73
C ALA A 113 -11.14 24.57 9.61
N GLY A 114 -12.28 24.19 9.02
CA GLY A 114 -13.53 23.92 9.73
C GLY A 114 -13.37 22.81 10.77
N VAL A 115 -12.72 21.69 10.43
CA VAL A 115 -12.43 20.59 11.37
C VAL A 115 -11.57 21.03 12.57
N LEU A 116 -10.68 22.01 12.39
CA LEU A 116 -9.86 22.59 13.47
C LEU A 116 -10.51 23.77 14.21
N GLY A 117 -11.65 24.28 13.74
CA GLY A 117 -12.25 25.51 14.27
C GLY A 117 -11.39 26.77 14.05
N VAL A 118 -10.63 26.85 12.95
CA VAL A 118 -9.76 28.01 12.63
C VAL A 118 -10.13 28.65 11.29
N GLY A 119 -9.63 29.87 11.04
CA GLY A 119 -9.75 30.52 9.73
C GLY A 119 -8.87 29.83 8.66
N PRO A 120 -9.33 29.73 7.38
CA PRO A 120 -8.59 29.07 6.29
C PRO A 120 -7.16 29.58 6.08
N SER A 121 -6.91 30.87 6.32
CA SER A 121 -5.58 31.47 6.26
C SER A 121 -4.64 30.96 7.36
N ARG A 122 -5.14 30.66 8.56
CA ARG A 122 -4.34 30.03 9.63
C ARG A 122 -4.06 28.57 9.29
N PHE A 123 -5.07 27.81 8.87
CA PHE A 123 -4.87 26.44 8.39
C PHE A 123 -3.80 26.35 7.30
N THR A 124 -3.92 27.22 6.28
CA THR A 124 -2.98 27.28 5.13
C THR A 124 -1.54 27.55 5.58
N ARG A 125 -1.32 28.33 6.63
CA ARG A 125 0.01 28.54 7.22
C ARG A 125 0.52 27.25 7.88
N LEU A 126 -0.27 26.64 8.76
CA LEU A 126 0.11 25.42 9.48
C LEU A 126 0.55 24.29 8.52
N VAL A 127 -0.21 24.04 7.45
CA VAL A 127 0.15 22.99 6.48
C VAL A 127 1.37 23.34 5.63
N ARG A 128 1.56 24.63 5.25
CA ARG A 128 2.74 25.07 4.49
C ARG A 128 4.03 24.97 5.32
N CYS A 129 3.93 25.11 6.64
CA CYS A 129 5.03 24.88 7.58
C CYS A 129 5.19 23.41 8.01
N GLY A 130 4.44 22.47 7.42
CA GLY A 130 4.62 21.04 7.65
C GLY A 130 3.96 20.48 8.92
N HIS A 131 3.46 21.33 9.83
CA HIS A 131 2.79 20.94 11.10
C HIS A 131 1.63 19.94 10.90
N LEU A 132 1.02 19.94 9.71
CA LEU A 132 -0.02 19.02 9.29
C LEU A 132 0.29 18.46 7.90
N THR A 133 0.56 17.15 7.82
CA THR A 133 0.96 16.46 6.60
C THR A 133 -0.25 15.86 5.86
N PRO A 134 -0.53 16.24 4.61
CA PRO A 134 -1.65 15.66 3.86
C PRO A 134 -1.42 14.17 3.55
N VAL A 135 -2.51 13.40 3.47
CA VAL A 135 -2.47 11.96 3.11
C VAL A 135 -2.46 11.74 1.60
N GLY A 136 -2.94 12.71 0.82
CA GLY A 136 -3.04 12.61 -0.64
C GLY A 136 -3.42 13.94 -1.27
N TYR A 137 -3.69 13.92 -2.58
CA TYR A 137 -4.12 15.08 -3.35
C TYR A 137 -5.18 14.70 -4.38
N ARG A 138 -5.79 15.72 -4.98
CA ARG A 138 -6.50 15.66 -6.27
C ARG A 138 -6.04 16.85 -7.10
N ILE A 139 -5.88 16.67 -8.41
CA ILE A 139 -5.65 17.80 -9.32
C ILE A 139 -7.01 18.26 -9.84
N ASN A 140 -7.35 19.54 -9.68
CA ASN A 140 -8.65 20.08 -10.13
C ASN A 140 -8.64 20.44 -11.62
N ARG A 141 -9.80 20.84 -12.18
CA ARG A 141 -9.94 21.25 -13.59
C ARG A 141 -9.07 22.44 -14.01
N TYR A 142 -8.56 23.20 -13.05
CA TYR A 142 -7.64 24.33 -13.23
C TYR A 142 -6.17 23.95 -12.98
N ARG A 143 -5.85 22.64 -12.92
CA ARG A 143 -4.52 22.07 -12.64
C ARG A 143 -3.95 22.38 -11.25
N ALA A 144 -4.74 22.96 -10.34
CA ALA A 144 -4.30 23.26 -8.98
C ALA A 144 -4.40 22.02 -8.08
N VAL A 145 -3.43 21.89 -7.16
CA VAL A 145 -3.33 20.78 -6.20
C VAL A 145 -4.30 21.00 -5.03
N VAL A 146 -5.30 20.12 -4.91
CA VAL A 146 -6.23 20.07 -3.77
C VAL A 146 -5.77 18.96 -2.82
N TRP A 147 -5.06 19.36 -1.77
CA TRP A 147 -4.57 18.46 -0.72
C TRP A 147 -5.71 17.85 0.10
N LEU A 148 -5.54 16.60 0.52
CA LEU A 148 -6.47 15.83 1.36
C LEU A 148 -5.83 15.57 2.74
N TYR A 149 -6.57 15.82 3.82
CA TYR A 149 -6.11 15.65 5.20
C TYR A 149 -7.03 14.70 5.95
N LEU A 150 -6.47 13.81 6.80
CA LEU A 150 -7.28 12.89 7.59
C LEU A 150 -7.99 13.64 8.73
N VAL A 151 -9.30 13.42 8.86
CA VAL A 151 -10.12 14.08 9.90
C VAL A 151 -9.67 13.65 11.30
N ALA A 152 -9.19 12.42 11.46
CA ALA A 152 -8.58 11.93 12.70
C ALA A 152 -7.32 12.74 13.10
N GLU A 153 -6.37 12.90 12.18
CA GLU A 153 -5.10 13.61 12.44
C GLU A 153 -5.29 15.10 12.70
N LEU A 154 -6.29 15.72 12.05
CA LEU A 154 -6.68 17.11 12.35
C LEU A 154 -7.20 17.23 13.80
N LYS A 155 -8.06 16.31 14.24
CA LYS A 155 -8.61 16.30 15.61
C LYS A 155 -7.54 15.97 16.66
N GLU A 156 -6.63 15.06 16.35
CA GLU A 156 -5.46 14.74 17.19
C GLU A 156 -4.54 15.96 17.35
N PHE A 157 -4.18 16.63 16.24
CA PHE A 157 -3.39 17.86 16.27
C PHE A 157 -4.08 18.97 17.06
N ALA A 158 -5.41 19.13 16.93
CA ALA A 158 -6.17 20.11 17.71
C ALA A 158 -6.14 19.84 19.22
N GLY A 159 -6.12 18.57 19.63
CA GLY A 159 -5.99 18.18 21.04
C GLY A 159 -4.57 18.30 21.58
N ARG A 160 -3.55 17.99 20.77
CA ARG A 160 -2.14 18.01 21.17
C ARG A 160 -1.51 19.41 21.11
N GLU A 161 -1.83 20.20 20.09
CA GLU A 161 -1.21 21.51 19.81
C GLU A 161 -2.23 22.68 19.82
N PRO A 162 -3.08 22.84 20.85
CA PRO A 162 -4.14 23.85 20.87
C PRO A 162 -3.62 25.29 20.79
N LEU A 163 -2.36 25.53 21.17
CA LEU A 163 -1.68 26.83 21.05
C LEU A 163 -1.32 27.17 19.59
N MET A 164 -1.00 26.19 18.74
CA MET A 164 -0.78 26.43 17.30
C MET A 164 -2.06 26.87 16.59
N LEU A 165 -3.23 26.50 17.10
CA LEU A 165 -4.52 27.01 16.63
C LEU A 165 -4.77 28.47 17.05
N ARG A 166 -4.09 28.97 18.09
CA ARG A 166 -4.40 30.24 18.79
C ARG A 166 -3.13 31.02 19.18
N GLY A 167 -2.53 31.71 18.22
CA GLY A 167 -1.41 32.60 18.51
C GLY A 167 -0.67 33.12 17.29
N THR A 168 0.53 33.66 17.54
CA THR A 168 1.55 33.98 16.55
C THR A 168 2.31 32.72 16.12
N ALA A 169 2.78 32.70 14.88
CA ALA A 169 3.65 31.63 14.39
C ALA A 169 5.10 31.87 14.82
N SER A 170 5.95 30.83 14.79
CA SER A 170 7.36 30.90 15.19
C SER A 170 8.19 31.89 14.33
N ALA A 171 9.48 32.07 14.65
CA ALA A 171 10.39 32.79 13.76
C ALA A 171 10.55 32.05 12.42
N GLU A 172 10.86 30.75 12.50
CA GLU A 172 11.01 29.82 11.37
C GLU A 172 9.77 29.79 10.46
N ASP A 173 8.57 29.66 11.03
CA ASP A 173 7.30 29.71 10.28
C ASP A 173 7.14 31.02 9.51
N ARG A 174 7.53 32.16 10.12
CA ARG A 174 7.40 33.48 9.49
C ARG A 174 8.42 33.65 8.36
N GLU A 175 9.65 33.18 8.56
CA GLU A 175 10.71 33.20 7.56
C GLU A 175 10.37 32.32 6.35
N LEU A 176 9.98 31.06 6.60
CA LEU A 176 9.54 30.12 5.56
C LEU A 176 8.37 30.69 4.74
N LEU A 177 7.37 31.30 5.40
CA LEU A 177 6.23 31.90 4.71
C LEU A 177 6.60 33.18 3.95
N ALA A 178 7.56 33.98 4.44
CA ALA A 178 8.09 35.15 3.75
C ALA A 178 8.88 34.77 2.48
N ALA A 179 9.69 33.71 2.57
CA ALA A 179 10.36 33.06 1.44
C ALA A 179 9.38 32.33 0.48
N LYS A 180 8.06 32.40 0.73
CA LYS A 180 6.99 31.73 -0.01
C LYS A 180 7.12 30.19 -0.03
N GLY A 181 7.82 29.60 0.94
CA GLY A 181 7.97 28.15 1.07
C GLY A 181 6.65 27.39 1.26
N ASP A 182 6.66 26.11 0.92
CA ASP A 182 5.54 25.19 1.08
C ASP A 182 6.07 23.77 1.26
N LEU A 183 6.05 23.26 2.49
CA LEU A 183 6.56 21.93 2.83
C LEU A 183 5.57 20.80 2.48
N ARG A 184 4.33 21.10 2.07
CA ARG A 184 3.31 20.07 1.78
C ARG A 184 3.75 19.01 0.76
N PRO A 185 4.44 19.32 -0.36
CA PRO A 185 4.93 18.30 -1.28
C PRO A 185 5.96 17.38 -0.63
N ARG A 186 6.90 17.94 0.14
CA ARG A 186 7.98 17.21 0.84
C ARG A 186 7.44 16.32 1.96
N THR A 187 6.58 16.86 2.83
CA THR A 187 5.97 16.06 3.90
C THR A 187 5.04 14.99 3.35
N TRP A 188 4.31 15.28 2.27
CA TRP A 188 3.53 14.27 1.56
C TRP A 188 4.39 13.16 0.95
N ARG A 189 5.51 13.49 0.28
CA ARG A 189 6.46 12.50 -0.26
C ARG A 189 7.06 11.65 0.85
N GLY A 190 7.57 12.26 1.92
CA GLY A 190 8.11 11.56 3.08
C GLY A 190 7.09 10.59 3.70
N ARG A 191 5.82 11.00 3.80
CA ARG A 191 4.71 10.12 4.22
C ARG A 191 4.45 8.99 3.22
N HIS A 192 4.41 9.28 1.92
CA HIS A 192 4.13 8.30 0.86
C HIS A 192 5.23 7.23 0.79
N VAL A 193 6.50 7.64 0.75
CA VAL A 193 7.68 6.78 0.79
C VAL A 193 7.73 6.00 2.10
N GLY A 194 7.51 6.64 3.25
CA GLY A 194 7.48 5.96 4.55
C GLY A 194 6.39 4.90 4.67
N LEU A 195 5.21 5.11 4.07
CA LEU A 195 4.14 4.11 4.00
C LEU A 195 4.47 2.97 3.04
N LEU A 196 5.16 3.24 1.92
CA LEU A 196 5.68 2.22 1.01
C LEU A 196 6.77 1.36 1.68
N LEU A 197 7.80 1.97 2.26
CA LEU A 197 8.91 1.28 2.92
C LEU A 197 8.48 0.48 4.16
N ARG A 198 7.33 0.76 4.78
CA ARG A 198 6.78 -0.08 5.87
C ARG A 198 6.09 -1.36 5.39
N ARG A 199 5.71 -1.46 4.11
CA ARG A 199 5.07 -2.66 3.53
C ARG A 199 5.95 -3.44 2.55
N THR A 200 7.08 -2.88 2.14
CA THR A 200 8.04 -3.53 1.24
C THR A 200 9.19 -4.17 2.03
N ALA A 201 9.20 -5.50 2.07
CA ALA A 201 10.26 -6.28 2.72
C ALA A 201 11.47 -6.54 1.81
N ASP A 202 11.22 -6.83 0.53
CA ASP A 202 12.27 -7.12 -0.47
C ASP A 202 13.24 -5.92 -0.67
N PRO A 203 14.57 -6.09 -0.50
CA PRO A 203 15.53 -5.00 -0.64
C PRO A 203 15.56 -4.31 -2.01
N TRP A 204 15.36 -5.04 -3.11
CA TRP A 204 15.34 -4.44 -4.45
C TRP A 204 14.12 -3.54 -4.65
N ALA A 205 12.94 -3.98 -4.22
CA ALA A 205 11.73 -3.16 -4.22
C ALA A 205 11.80 -2.00 -3.20
N ARG A 206 12.56 -2.13 -2.10
CA ARG A 206 12.85 -1.01 -1.19
C ARG A 206 13.71 0.06 -1.86
N ALA A 207 14.74 -0.35 -2.61
CA ALA A 207 15.51 0.56 -3.45
C ALA A 207 14.64 1.19 -4.55
N ALA A 208 13.77 0.43 -5.21
CA ALA A 208 12.86 0.93 -6.24
C ALA A 208 11.90 2.03 -5.73
N VAL A 209 11.40 1.89 -4.49
CA VAL A 209 10.59 2.92 -3.82
C VAL A 209 11.35 4.24 -3.63
N LEU A 210 12.66 4.19 -3.39
CA LEU A 210 13.52 5.38 -3.22
C LEU A 210 13.93 5.97 -4.57
N ALA A 211 14.27 5.11 -5.55
CA ALA A 211 14.56 5.52 -6.92
C ALA A 211 13.38 6.24 -7.59
N ALA A 212 12.14 5.81 -7.32
CA ALA A 212 10.94 6.38 -7.91
C ALA A 212 10.64 7.85 -7.52
N VAL A 213 11.29 8.38 -6.48
CA VAL A 213 11.13 9.79 -6.05
C VAL A 213 12.34 10.67 -6.37
N LEU A 214 13.47 10.13 -6.80
CA LEU A 214 14.61 10.94 -7.27
C LEU A 214 14.32 11.57 -8.64
N PRO A 215 14.89 12.74 -8.97
CA PRO A 215 15.05 13.19 -10.35
C PRO A 215 15.74 12.14 -11.23
N GLU A 216 15.50 12.18 -12.55
CA GLU A 216 15.95 11.14 -13.49
C GLU A 216 17.47 11.21 -13.77
N ASP A 217 18.02 12.41 -13.81
CA ASP A 217 19.45 12.70 -13.82
C ASP A 217 20.15 12.23 -12.53
N GLU A 218 19.56 12.55 -11.38
CA GLU A 218 20.03 12.11 -10.06
C GLU A 218 20.01 10.59 -9.90
N LEU A 219 18.97 9.92 -10.41
CA LEU A 219 18.87 8.46 -10.41
C LEU A 219 19.96 7.81 -11.28
N ARG A 220 20.31 8.40 -12.43
CA ARG A 220 21.42 7.91 -13.27
C ARG A 220 22.79 8.10 -12.62
N ALA A 221 22.97 9.18 -11.87
CA ALA A 221 24.19 9.43 -11.09
C ALA A 221 24.33 8.44 -9.92
N ALA A 222 23.23 8.22 -9.17
CA ALA A 222 23.20 7.30 -8.03
C ALA A 222 23.26 5.81 -8.43
N VAL A 223 22.77 5.47 -9.63
CA VAL A 223 22.74 4.10 -10.16
C VAL A 223 23.33 4.09 -11.57
N PRO A 224 24.67 4.02 -11.73
CA PRO A 224 25.33 4.07 -13.04
C PRO A 224 25.01 2.85 -13.93
N ASP A 225 24.72 1.70 -13.34
CA ASP A 225 24.41 0.44 -14.05
C ASP A 225 23.01 0.49 -14.72
N PRO A 226 22.91 0.33 -16.06
CA PRO A 226 21.63 0.21 -16.75
C PRO A 226 20.77 -0.98 -16.31
N ALA A 227 21.38 -2.12 -15.97
CA ALA A 227 20.65 -3.34 -15.58
C ALA A 227 19.94 -3.14 -14.23
N GLU A 228 20.63 -2.56 -13.24
CA GLU A 228 20.01 -2.17 -11.98
C GLU A 228 18.88 -1.15 -12.17
N ARG A 229 19.04 -0.15 -13.05
CA ARG A 229 17.97 0.80 -13.37
C ARG A 229 16.74 0.13 -13.99
N ILE A 230 16.92 -0.91 -14.82
CA ILE A 230 15.81 -1.72 -15.37
C ILE A 230 15.08 -2.48 -14.25
N VAL A 231 15.81 -3.11 -13.32
CA VAL A 231 15.23 -3.79 -12.15
C VAL A 231 14.46 -2.82 -11.25
N LEU A 232 15.03 -1.65 -10.96
CA LEU A 232 14.38 -0.60 -10.17
C LEU A 232 13.12 -0.05 -10.85
N ALA A 233 13.12 0.09 -12.18
CA ALA A 233 11.94 0.50 -12.94
C ALA A 233 10.84 -0.57 -12.95
N ALA A 234 11.20 -1.85 -13.08
CA ALA A 234 10.26 -2.97 -13.05
C ALA A 234 9.62 -3.19 -11.66
N LEU A 235 10.35 -2.86 -10.58
CA LEU A 235 9.90 -2.93 -9.19
C LEU A 235 9.34 -1.60 -8.65
N ALA A 236 9.20 -0.58 -9.51
CA ALA A 236 8.73 0.74 -9.10
C ALA A 236 7.31 0.67 -8.50
N PRO A 237 7.03 1.39 -7.40
CA PRO A 237 5.72 1.37 -6.76
C PRO A 237 4.64 1.97 -7.68
N PRO A 238 3.42 1.42 -7.70
CA PRO A 238 2.33 1.97 -8.47
C PRO A 238 1.97 3.39 -7.98
N PRO A 239 1.50 4.29 -8.88
CA PRO A 239 1.12 5.66 -8.50
C PRO A 239 0.11 5.70 -7.34
N PRO A 240 0.15 6.77 -6.50
CA PRO A 240 -0.73 6.90 -5.34
C PRO A 240 -2.22 6.91 -5.74
N TYR A 241 -3.09 6.49 -4.83
CA TYR A 241 -4.54 6.54 -5.08
C TYR A 241 -4.98 7.98 -5.40
N GLY A 242 -5.72 8.13 -6.50
CA GLY A 242 -6.17 9.43 -7.01
C GLY A 242 -5.19 10.12 -7.96
N HIS A 243 -4.06 9.49 -8.31
CA HIS A 243 -3.13 10.00 -9.32
C HIS A 243 -3.84 10.13 -10.69
N PRO A 244 -3.90 11.34 -11.28
CA PRO A 244 -4.70 11.62 -12.47
C PRO A 244 -4.08 11.00 -13.73
N GLN A 245 -4.94 10.48 -14.62
CA GLN A 245 -4.55 9.87 -15.89
C GLN A 245 -4.64 10.82 -17.09
N VAL A 246 -5.19 12.03 -16.89
CA VAL A 246 -5.25 13.07 -17.94
C VAL A 246 -3.88 13.74 -18.02
N PRO A 247 -3.18 13.78 -19.17
CA PRO A 247 -1.76 14.15 -19.24
C PRO A 247 -1.41 15.50 -18.59
N ALA A 248 -2.22 16.54 -18.83
CA ALA A 248 -1.99 17.87 -18.28
C ALA A 248 -2.32 18.01 -16.78
N ALA A 249 -2.78 16.94 -16.13
CA ALA A 249 -2.90 16.79 -14.68
C ALA A 249 -1.89 15.76 -14.13
N ALA A 250 -1.54 14.74 -14.91
CA ALA A 250 -0.46 13.78 -14.61
C ALA A 250 0.87 14.50 -14.42
N ALA A 251 1.27 15.38 -15.34
CA ALA A 251 2.51 16.18 -15.24
C ALA A 251 2.60 17.01 -13.94
N VAL A 252 1.49 17.52 -13.41
CA VAL A 252 1.47 18.24 -12.13
C VAL A 252 1.63 17.28 -10.95
N ALA A 253 1.03 16.09 -11.04
CA ALA A 253 1.10 15.05 -10.02
C ALA A 253 2.46 14.30 -10.02
N GLU A 254 3.14 14.21 -11.16
CA GLU A 254 4.53 13.74 -11.32
C GLU A 254 5.52 14.69 -10.63
N GLY A 255 5.34 16.01 -10.80
CA GLY A 255 6.09 17.02 -10.05
C GLY A 255 5.88 16.98 -8.53
N LEU A 256 4.78 16.38 -8.05
CA LEU A 256 4.60 16.08 -6.63
C LEU A 256 5.31 14.79 -6.20
N LEU A 257 5.45 13.79 -7.08
CA LEU A 257 6.14 12.53 -6.79
C LEU A 257 7.65 12.69 -6.67
N ARG A 258 8.27 13.56 -7.47
CA ARG A 258 9.72 13.79 -7.47
C ARG A 258 10.16 14.76 -6.37
N ALA A 259 11.28 14.47 -5.72
CA ALA A 259 12.02 15.43 -4.89
C ALA A 259 12.56 16.59 -5.74
N GLY A 260 12.88 17.72 -5.11
CA GLY A 260 13.28 18.94 -5.81
C GLY A 260 14.19 19.90 -5.01
N PRO A 261 13.92 20.17 -3.72
CA PRO A 261 14.90 20.80 -2.84
C PRO A 261 16.17 19.94 -2.75
N PRO A 262 17.39 20.51 -2.89
CA PRO A 262 18.63 19.72 -2.90
C PRO A 262 18.78 18.83 -1.66
N ASP A 263 18.41 19.33 -0.48
CA ASP A 263 18.49 18.57 0.77
C ASP A 263 17.46 17.41 0.87
N GLU A 264 16.36 17.48 0.13
CA GLU A 264 15.43 16.36 -0.05
C GLU A 264 15.98 15.34 -1.05
N VAL A 265 16.62 15.81 -2.13
CA VAL A 265 17.25 14.96 -3.16
C VAL A 265 18.44 14.19 -2.57
N ASP A 266 19.36 14.87 -1.89
CA ASP A 266 20.53 14.27 -1.24
C ASP A 266 20.12 13.20 -0.23
N TRP A 267 19.11 13.49 0.60
CA TRP A 267 18.56 12.53 1.56
C TRP A 267 18.05 11.24 0.88
N TYR A 268 17.32 11.36 -0.24
CA TYR A 268 16.88 10.19 -0.99
C TYR A 268 18.03 9.50 -1.73
N ARG A 269 19.07 10.22 -2.17
CA ARG A 269 20.26 9.65 -2.84
C ARG A 269 21.03 8.74 -1.88
N THR A 270 21.37 9.24 -0.68
CA THR A 270 22.04 8.44 0.37
C THR A 270 21.15 7.30 0.88
N SER A 271 19.84 7.51 0.98
CA SER A 271 18.88 6.44 1.34
C SER A 271 18.88 5.30 0.29
N LEU A 272 18.94 5.64 -1.00
CA LEU A 272 18.97 4.69 -2.10
C LEU A 272 20.29 3.91 -2.13
N GLU A 273 21.43 4.57 -1.95
CA GLU A 273 22.75 3.95 -1.87
C GLU A 273 22.83 2.88 -0.76
N PHE A 274 22.31 3.19 0.42
CA PHE A 274 22.21 2.24 1.53
C PHE A 274 21.30 1.05 1.19
N ALA A 275 20.13 1.30 0.57
CA ALA A 275 19.20 0.24 0.18
C ALA A 275 19.80 -0.70 -0.89
N LEU A 276 20.47 -0.14 -1.91
CA LEU A 276 21.18 -0.90 -2.95
C LEU A 276 22.34 -1.71 -2.39
N THR A 277 23.07 -1.19 -1.41
CA THR A 277 24.15 -1.92 -0.73
C THR A 277 23.61 -3.20 -0.09
N GLY A 278 22.46 -3.14 0.59
CA GLY A 278 21.78 -4.32 1.12
C GLY A 278 21.27 -5.28 0.03
N ALA A 279 20.65 -4.75 -1.03
CA ALA A 279 20.09 -5.56 -2.12
C ALA A 279 21.17 -6.32 -2.92
N ARG A 280 22.26 -5.64 -3.29
CA ARG A 280 23.44 -6.23 -3.95
C ARG A 280 24.11 -7.30 -3.07
N ALA A 281 24.14 -7.12 -1.75
CA ALA A 281 24.69 -8.11 -0.82
C ALA A 281 23.83 -9.38 -0.77
N GLN A 282 22.49 -9.25 -0.78
CA GLN A 282 21.60 -10.40 -0.80
C GLN A 282 21.76 -11.23 -2.08
N SER A 283 21.76 -10.61 -3.27
CA SER A 283 21.96 -11.32 -4.54
C SER A 283 23.27 -12.13 -4.56
N LYS A 284 24.37 -11.55 -4.05
CA LYS A 284 25.66 -12.25 -3.90
C LYS A 284 25.59 -13.45 -2.95
N SER A 285 24.73 -13.42 -1.94
CA SER A 285 24.54 -14.53 -0.99
C SER A 285 23.66 -15.66 -1.51
N THR A 286 22.77 -15.40 -2.49
CA THR A 286 21.89 -16.43 -3.08
C THR A 286 22.62 -17.30 -4.12
N GLY A 287 23.80 -16.88 -4.58
CA GLY A 287 24.57 -17.57 -5.63
C GLY A 287 24.08 -17.31 -7.05
N GLU A 288 22.92 -16.64 -7.21
CA GLU A 288 22.51 -16.04 -8.48
C GLU A 288 23.48 -14.92 -8.84
N ARG A 289 24.28 -15.14 -9.89
CA ARG A 289 25.06 -14.06 -10.52
C ARG A 289 24.08 -12.97 -10.95
N GLY A 290 24.28 -11.75 -10.45
CA GLY A 290 23.56 -10.57 -10.93
C GLY A 290 23.73 -10.41 -12.45
N PRO A 291 22.75 -9.77 -13.12
CA PRO A 291 22.74 -9.67 -14.57
C PRO A 291 24.01 -8.98 -15.11
N THR A 292 24.64 -9.64 -16.07
CA THR A 292 25.70 -9.12 -16.94
C THR A 292 25.12 -8.59 -18.24
#